data_AF-A0A9D0M610-F1
#
_entry.id   AF-A0A9D0M610-F1
#
_cell.length_a   1.000
_cell.length_b   1.000
_cell.length_c   1.000
_cell.angle_alpha   90.00
_cell.angle_beta   90.00
_cell.angle_gamma   90.00
#
_symmetry.space_group_name_H-M   'P 1'
#
loop_
_entity.id
_entity.type
_entity.pdbx_description
1 polymer ?
#
loop_
_entity_poly.entity_id
_entity_poly.type
_entity_poly.pdbx_seq_one_letter_code
_entity_poly.pdbx_strand_id
1 'polypeptide(L)'
;MKLTHTDLTRGNIFSQLVKLSLPIMATSFMQMAYNLTDMIWIGRVGSGAVAAVGTAGFFVWFGNALLFSTKIGAEVNVSQSLGRQDLEAAAGYGRSSFRLAFLLSAAYGLFLVAGAKALMGFFALGVDNGYDVTA
;
A
#
# COMPACT_ATOMS: atom_id res chain seq x y z
N MET A 1 1.57 -32.88 -13.87
CA MET A 1 1.53 -31.41 -13.78
C MET A 1 2.96 -30.89 -13.89
N LYS A 2 3.42 -30.48 -15.08
CA LYS A 2 4.79 -29.99 -15.29
C LYS A 2 4.84 -28.53 -14.86
N LEU A 3 5.60 -28.23 -13.80
CA LEU A 3 6.00 -26.87 -13.46
C LEU A 3 6.92 -26.39 -14.59
N THR A 4 6.40 -25.59 -15.53
CA THR A 4 7.22 -24.88 -16.52
C THR A 4 8.06 -23.84 -15.79
N HIS A 5 9.24 -24.26 -15.35
CA HIS A 5 10.29 -23.40 -14.83
C HIS A 5 10.81 -22.56 -16.02
N THR A 6 10.29 -21.35 -16.20
CA THR A 6 10.84 -20.41 -17.18
C THR A 6 12.18 -19.92 -16.63
N ASP A 7 13.26 -20.56 -17.08
CA ASP A 7 14.62 -20.19 -16.72
C ASP A 7 14.95 -18.80 -17.33
N LEU A 8 14.93 -17.77 -16.49
CA LEU A 8 15.21 -16.37 -16.86
C LEU A 8 16.72 -16.10 -17.04
N THR A 9 17.56 -17.14 -16.96
CA THR A 9 19.01 -17.05 -17.14
C THR A 9 19.49 -17.64 -18.46
N ARG A 10 18.60 -18.28 -19.22
CA ARG A 10 18.91 -18.90 -20.51
C ARG A 10 18.13 -18.25 -21.65
N GLY A 11 18.83 -17.46 -22.47
CA GLY A 11 18.27 -16.79 -23.66
C GLY A 11 18.75 -15.34 -23.82
N ASN A 12 18.19 -14.62 -24.80
CA ASN A 12 18.50 -13.20 -25.00
C ASN A 12 17.88 -12.36 -23.87
N ILE A 13 18.73 -11.91 -22.92
CA ILE A 13 18.37 -11.17 -21.70
C ILE A 13 17.39 -10.02 -22.00
N PHE A 14 17.60 -9.31 -23.10
CA PHE A 14 16.77 -8.19 -23.50
C PHE A 14 15.29 -8.58 -23.71
N SER A 15 15.03 -9.71 -24.37
CA SER A 15 13.64 -10.16 -24.65
C SER A 15 12.90 -10.57 -23.37
N GLN A 16 13.60 -11.20 -22.42
CA GLN A 16 13.02 -11.58 -21.13
C GLN A 16 12.77 -10.36 -20.25
N LEU A 17 13.71 -9.41 -20.22
CA LEU A 17 13.55 -8.17 -19.47
C LEU A 17 12.36 -7.36 -19.97
N VAL A 18 12.19 -7.23 -21.29
CA VAL A 18 11.02 -6.56 -21.90
C VAL A 18 9.72 -7.32 -21.61
N LYS A 19 9.71 -8.66 -21.73
CA LYS A 19 8.52 -9.47 -21.41
C LYS A 19 8.06 -9.34 -19.96
N LEU A 20 8.99 -9.12 -19.02
CA LEU A 20 8.68 -8.91 -17.61
C LEU A 20 8.36 -7.45 -17.28
N SER A 21 9.07 -6.49 -17.86
CA SER A 21 8.89 -5.08 -17.55
C SER A 21 7.59 -4.53 -18.13
N LEU A 22 7.19 -4.94 -19.34
CA LEU A 22 5.97 -4.46 -20.00
C LEU A 22 4.70 -4.62 -19.13
N PRO A 23 4.39 -5.80 -18.56
CA PRO A 23 3.21 -5.95 -17.70
C PRO A 23 3.34 -5.19 -16.37
N ILE A 24 4.55 -5.08 -15.80
CA ILE A 24 4.79 -4.30 -14.58
C ILE A 24 4.51 -2.81 -14.84
N MET A 25 5.05 -2.26 -15.93
CA MET A 25 4.80 -0.87 -16.33
C MET A 25 3.33 -0.61 -16.63
N ALA A 26 2.66 -1.54 -17.34
CA ALA A 26 1.23 -1.43 -17.62
C ALA A 26 0.41 -1.38 -16.32
N THR A 27 0.75 -2.21 -15.33
CA THR A 27 0.08 -2.21 -14.02
C THR A 27 0.28 -0.88 -13.29
N SER A 28 1.51 -0.35 -13.26
CA SER A 28 1.80 0.96 -12.64
C SER A 28 1.09 2.11 -13.38
N PHE A 29 1.01 2.05 -14.70
CA PHE A 29 0.30 3.04 -15.50
C PHE A 29 -1.20 3.05 -15.19
N MET A 30 -1.82 1.86 -15.11
CA MET A 30 -3.23 1.72 -14.73
C MET A 30 -3.48 2.24 -13.31
N GLN A 31 -2.56 1.97 -12.38
CA GLN A 31 -2.65 2.48 -11.01
C GLN A 31 -2.58 4.02 -10.98
N MET A 32 -1.70 4.64 -11.76
CA MET A 32 -1.62 6.09 -11.88
C MET A 32 -2.90 6.68 -12.50
N ALA A 33 -3.41 6.07 -13.57
CA ALA A 33 -4.65 6.49 -14.23
C ALA A 33 -5.86 6.41 -13.28
N TYR A 34 -5.91 5.40 -12.41
CA TYR A 34 -6.93 5.27 -11.37
C TYR A 34 -6.85 6.42 -10.36
N ASN A 35 -5.67 6.69 -9.80
CA ASN A 35 -5.47 7.80 -8.86
C ASN A 35 -5.85 9.16 -9.47
N LEU A 36 -5.52 9.38 -10.76
CA LEU A 36 -5.87 10.61 -11.46
C LEU A 36 -7.38 10.72 -11.71
N THR A 37 -8.02 9.63 -12.13
CA THR A 37 -9.45 9.60 -12.45
C THR A 37 -10.30 9.84 -11.20
N ASP A 38 -9.92 9.22 -10.08
CA ASP A 38 -10.54 9.44 -8.77
C ASP A 38 -10.44 10.93 -8.37
N MET A 39 -9.25 11.53 -8.52
CA MET A 39 -9.04 12.95 -8.24
C MET A 39 -9.87 13.86 -9.17
N ILE A 40 -10.01 13.51 -10.45
CA ILE A 40 -10.85 14.27 -11.40
C ILE A 40 -12.32 14.21 -11.01
N TRP A 41 -12.80 13.04 -10.56
CA TRP A 41 -14.18 12.87 -10.12
C TRP A 41 -14.47 13.65 -8.83
N ILE A 42 -13.57 13.56 -7.85
CA ILE A 42 -13.67 14.31 -6.59
C ILE A 42 -13.54 15.82 -6.83
N GLY A 43 -12.68 16.23 -7.77
CA GLY A 43 -12.55 17.62 -8.22
C GLY A 43 -13.81 18.23 -8.79
N ARG A 44 -14.71 17.43 -9.34
CA ARG A 44 -16.03 17.91 -9.79
C ARG A 44 -17.00 18.19 -8.65
N VAL A 45 -16.78 17.63 -7.47
CA VAL A 45 -17.62 17.83 -6.27
C VAL A 45 -17.28 19.16 -5.57
N GLY A 46 -16.04 19.64 -5.71
CA GLY A 46 -15.61 20.97 -5.26
C GLY A 46 -14.14 21.01 -4.84
N SER A 47 -13.55 22.21 -4.84
CA SER A 47 -12.15 22.42 -4.46
C SER A 47 -11.84 22.02 -3.01
N GLY A 48 -12.81 22.19 -2.09
CA GLY A 48 -12.67 21.74 -0.70
C GLY A 48 -12.60 20.21 -0.55
N ALA A 49 -13.33 19.46 -1.39
CA ALA A 49 -13.30 18.00 -1.37
C ALA A 49 -11.94 17.45 -1.83
N VAL A 50 -11.31 18.09 -2.84
CA VAL A 50 -9.96 17.73 -3.30
C VAL A 50 -8.90 18.00 -2.23
N ALA A 51 -9.00 19.14 -1.54
CA ALA A 51 -8.09 19.46 -0.45
C ALA A 51 -8.20 18.44 0.70
N ALA A 52 -9.44 18.07 1.06
CA ALA A 52 -9.69 17.04 2.07
C ALA A 52 -9.12 15.67 1.68
N VAL A 53 -9.25 15.27 0.42
CA VAL A 53 -8.70 13.99 -0.09
C VAL A 53 -7.18 14.01 -0.15
N GLY A 54 -6.57 15.14 -0.49
CA GLY A 54 -5.12 15.32 -0.40
C GLY A 54 -4.60 15.13 1.03
N THR A 55 -5.26 15.76 2.00
CA THR A 55 -4.93 15.60 3.42
C THR A 55 -5.19 14.19 3.93
N ALA A 56 -6.32 13.58 3.58
CA ALA A 56 -6.61 12.18 3.92
C ALA A 56 -5.57 11.22 3.32
N GLY A 57 -5.12 11.50 2.10
CA GLY A 57 -4.08 10.76 1.39
C GLY A 57 -2.76 10.70 2.16
N PHE A 58 -2.38 11.76 2.87
CA PHE A 58 -1.18 11.77 3.72
C PHE A 58 -1.23 10.66 4.78
N PHE A 59 -2.36 10.50 5.47
CA PHE A 59 -2.51 9.47 6.50
C PHE A 59 -2.50 8.05 5.92
N VAL A 60 -3.07 7.86 4.72
CA VAL A 60 -3.00 6.58 4.02
C VAL A 60 -1.55 6.24 3.64
N TRP A 61 -0.82 7.21 3.10
CA TRP A 61 0.59 7.04 2.73
C TRP A 61 1.49 6.79 3.94
N PHE A 62 1.26 7.50 5.04
CA PHE A 62 1.99 7.28 6.29
C PHE A 62 1.75 5.86 6.85
N GLY A 63 0.51 5.39 6.83
CA GLY A 63 0.17 4.02 7.20
C GLY A 63 0.86 2.98 6.32
N ASN A 64 0.85 3.21 5.00
CA ASN A 64 1.58 2.36 4.05
C ASN A 64 3.08 2.33 4.32
N ALA A 65 3.69 3.46 4.69
CA ALA A 65 5.11 3.51 5.01
C ALA A 65 5.46 2.62 6.21
N LEU A 66 4.66 2.69 7.29
CA LEU A 66 4.82 1.83 8.46
C LEU A 66 4.67 0.35 8.11
N LEU A 67 3.65 0.02 7.32
CA LEU A 67 3.40 -1.37 6.88
C LEU A 67 4.48 -1.88 5.93
N PHE A 68 5.06 -1.04 5.07
CA PHE A 68 6.11 -1.43 4.15
C PHE A 68 7.37 -1.88 4.87
N SER A 69 7.77 -1.22 5.96
CA SER A 69 8.93 -1.66 6.74
C SER A 69 8.77 -3.10 7.25
N THR A 70 7.60 -3.41 7.83
CA THR A 70 7.30 -4.77 8.31
C THR A 70 7.15 -5.76 7.15
N LYS A 71 6.50 -5.38 6.05
CA LYS A 71 6.31 -6.22 4.87
C LYS A 71 7.65 -6.62 4.26
N ILE A 72 8.54 -5.66 4.00
CA ILE A 72 9.85 -5.92 3.39
C ILE A 72 10.70 -6.80 4.32
N GLY A 73 10.71 -6.51 5.63
CA GLY A 73 11.41 -7.35 6.60
C GLY A 73 10.89 -8.80 6.63
N ALA A 74 9.59 -8.99 6.52
CA ALA A 74 8.97 -10.31 6.40
C ALA A 74 9.36 -11.02 5.10
N GLU A 75 9.24 -10.33 3.97
CA GLU A 75 9.51 -10.85 2.63
C GLU A 75 10.95 -11.32 2.50
N VAL A 76 11.92 -10.56 3.03
CA VAL A 76 13.34 -10.94 3.04
C VAL A 76 13.59 -12.18 3.89
N ASN A 77 13.11 -12.22 5.14
CA ASN A 77 13.33 -13.36 6.05
C ASN A 77 12.69 -14.65 5.53
N VAL A 78 11.47 -14.56 4.99
CA VAL A 78 10.77 -15.70 4.38
C VAL A 78 11.50 -16.17 3.13
N SER A 79 11.92 -15.26 2.25
CA SER A 79 12.66 -15.61 1.03
C SER A 79 13.99 -16.29 1.33
N GLN A 80 14.73 -15.81 2.33
CA GLN A 80 15.98 -16.42 2.77
C GLN A 80 15.77 -17.82 3.38
N SER A 81 14.72 -17.98 4.19
CA SER A 81 14.39 -19.29 4.81
C SER A 81 13.95 -20.31 3.76
N LEU A 82 13.13 -19.88 2.81
CA LEU A 82 12.72 -20.70 1.67
C LEU A 82 13.92 -21.11 0.80
N GLY A 83 14.86 -20.19 0.56
CA GLY A 83 16.12 -20.47 -0.15
C GLY A 83 17.02 -21.48 0.56
N ARG A 84 16.93 -21.59 1.90
CA ARG A 84 17.63 -22.59 2.72
C ARG A 84 16.90 -23.94 2.81
N GLN A 85 15.78 -24.10 2.12
CA GLN A 85 14.88 -25.26 2.21
C GLN A 85 14.31 -25.53 3.63
N ASP A 86 14.36 -24.52 4.51
CA ASP A 86 13.82 -24.60 5.87
C ASP A 86 12.39 -24.06 5.87
N LEU A 87 11.45 -24.95 5.54
CA LEU A 87 10.02 -24.62 5.44
C LEU A 87 9.40 -24.32 6.81
N GLU A 88 9.95 -24.89 7.88
CA GLU A 88 9.43 -24.72 9.23
C GLU A 88 9.76 -23.32 9.75
N ALA A 89 11.01 -22.88 9.55
CA ALA A 89 11.39 -21.49 9.80
C ALA A 89 10.62 -20.51 8.92
N ALA A 90 10.44 -20.81 7.62
CA ALA A 90 9.68 -19.95 6.71
C ALA A 90 8.22 -19.76 7.18
N ALA A 91 7.55 -20.84 7.63
CA ALA A 91 6.21 -20.77 8.20
C ALA A 91 6.17 -19.99 9.53
N GLY A 92 7.19 -20.17 10.38
CA GLY A 92 7.35 -19.44 11.63
C GLY A 92 7.51 -17.93 11.42
N TYR A 93 8.35 -17.52 10.47
CA TYR A 93 8.51 -16.12 10.07
C TYR A 93 7.22 -15.58 9.47
N GLY A 94 6.57 -16.31 8.56
CA GLY A 94 5.28 -15.89 7.99
C GLY A 94 4.22 -15.62 9.06
N ARG A 95 4.10 -16.51 10.05
CA ARG A 95 3.13 -16.35 11.15
C ARG A 95 3.48 -15.18 12.07
N SER A 96 4.76 -14.98 12.35
CA SER A 96 5.25 -13.87 13.19
C SER A 96 5.06 -12.52 12.50
N SER A 97 5.38 -12.46 11.21
CA SER A 97 5.16 -11.29 10.37
C SER A 97 3.67 -10.94 10.23
N PHE A 98 2.80 -11.94 10.08
CA PHE A 98 1.36 -11.71 10.03
C PHE A 98 0.84 -11.14 11.36
N ARG A 99 1.27 -11.68 12.50
CA ARG A 99 0.93 -11.15 13.83
C ARG A 99 1.40 -9.70 13.99
N LEU A 100 2.64 -9.42 13.59
CA LEU A 100 3.21 -8.07 13.68
C LEU A 100 2.45 -7.08 12.78
N ALA A 101 2.15 -7.47 11.53
CA ALA A 101 1.37 -6.66 10.60
C ALA A 101 -0.04 -6.38 11.14
N PHE A 102 -0.69 -7.39 11.72
CA PHE A 102 -2.01 -7.23 12.34
C PHE A 102 -1.97 -6.27 13.53
N LEU A 103 -0.98 -6.40 14.42
CA LEU A 103 -0.82 -5.51 15.57
C LEU A 103 -0.56 -4.06 15.14
N LEU A 104 0.33 -3.86 14.16
CA LEU A 104 0.61 -2.53 13.61
C LEU A 104 -0.61 -1.92 12.94
N SER A 105 -1.34 -2.71 12.14
CA SER A 105 -2.56 -2.25 11.47
C SER A 105 -3.66 -1.88 12.47
N ALA A 106 -3.87 -2.71 13.50
CA ALA A 106 -4.83 -2.44 14.56
C ALA A 106 -4.45 -1.20 15.37
N ALA A 107 -3.18 -1.07 15.75
CA ALA A 107 -2.68 0.10 16.49
C ALA A 107 -2.82 1.39 15.66
N TYR A 108 -2.45 1.35 14.38
CA TYR A 108 -2.57 2.51 13.50
C TYR A 108 -4.03 2.87 13.19
N GLY A 109 -4.89 1.86 12.97
CA GLY A 109 -6.32 2.06 12.79
C GLY A 109 -6.97 2.70 14.02
N LEU A 110 -6.63 2.21 15.22
CA LEU A 110 -7.10 2.80 16.47
C LEU A 110 -6.62 4.23 16.64
N PHE A 111 -5.35 4.51 16.31
CA PHE A 111 -4.78 5.86 16.33
C PHE A 111 -5.56 6.82 15.41
N LEU A 112 -5.91 6.39 14.19
CA LEU A 112 -6.69 7.20 13.27
C LEU A 112 -8.12 7.45 13.78
N VAL A 113 -8.80 6.43 14.29
CA VAL A 113 -10.18 6.57 14.80
C VAL A 113 -10.25 7.43 16.06
N ALA A 114 -9.36 7.19 17.02
CA ALA A 114 -9.32 7.97 18.27
C ALA A 114 -8.84 9.41 18.01
N GLY A 115 -7.90 9.58 17.09
CA GLY A 115 -7.33 10.88 16.71
C GLY A 115 -8.14 11.64 15.66
N ALA A 116 -9.19 11.06 15.07
CA ALA A 116 -9.88 11.62 13.91
C ALA A 116 -10.29 13.08 14.10
N LYS A 117 -10.90 13.43 15.25
CA LYS A 117 -11.32 14.80 15.55
C LYS A 117 -10.14 15.78 15.68
N ALA A 118 -9.05 15.36 16.32
CA ALA A 118 -7.85 16.17 16.46
C ALA A 118 -7.10 16.34 15.13
N LEU A 119 -7.05 15.30 14.30
CA LEU A 119 -6.43 15.31 12.98
C LEU A 119 -7.20 16.20 11.99
N MET A 120 -8.53 16.13 12.00
CA MET A 120 -9.39 17.02 11.20
C MET A 120 -9.25 18.48 11.64
N GLY A 121 -9.17 18.74 12.95
CA GLY A 121 -8.94 20.08 13.50
C GLY A 121 -7.56 20.65 13.18
N PHE A 122 -6.51 19.81 13.23
CA PHE A 122 -5.12 20.21 12.90
C PHE A 122 -4.97 20.67 11.44
N PHE A 123 -5.66 20.02 10.51
CA PHE A 123 -5.65 20.40 9.09
C PHE A 123 -6.76 21.39 8.70
N ALA A 124 -7.51 21.92 9.67
CA ALA A 124 -8.58 22.89 9.46
C ALA A 124 -9.62 22.46 8.38
N LEU A 125 -9.89 21.16 8.24
CA LEU A 125 -10.84 20.62 7.25
C LEU A 125 -12.32 20.91 7.57
N GLY A 126 -12.62 21.90 8.42
CA GLY A 126 -13.98 22.16 8.89
C GLY A 126 -14.22 23.50 9.59
N VAL A 127 -13.49 24.58 9.28
CA VAL A 127 -13.75 25.88 9.94
C VAL A 127 -13.79 27.05 8.94
N ASP A 128 -14.61 26.96 7.87
CA ASP A 128 -15.22 28.21 7.32
C ASP A 128 -16.33 28.08 6.25
N ASN A 129 -16.94 26.90 5.99
CA ASN A 129 -17.93 26.80 4.88
C ASN A 129 -19.22 26.04 5.22
N GLY A 130 -19.80 26.17 6.42
CA GLY A 130 -21.23 25.89 6.64
C GLY A 130 -21.75 24.47 6.37
N TYR A 131 -20.89 23.45 6.24
CA TYR A 131 -21.31 22.05 6.16
C TYR A 131 -21.18 21.43 7.55
N ASP A 132 -22.32 21.36 8.24
CA ASP A 132 -22.51 20.56 9.45
C ASP A 132 -22.47 19.08 9.05
N VAL A 133 -21.48 18.34 9.56
CA VAL A 133 -21.32 16.89 9.32
C VAL A 133 -21.82 16.07 10.52
N THR A 134 -22.64 16.69 11.38
CA THR A 134 -23.30 16.04 12.53
C THR A 134 -24.83 15.98 12.37
N ALA A 135 -25.31 15.48 11.22
CA ALA A 135 -26.67 15.00 11.04
C ALA A 135 -26.69 13.64 10.32
#